data_AF-A0A8J2AZT4-F1
#
_entry.id   AF-A0A8J2AZT4-F1
#
_cell.length_a   1.000
_cell.length_b   1.000
_cell.length_c   1.000
_cell.angle_alpha   90.00
_cell.angle_beta   90.00
_cell.angle_gamma   90.00
#
_symmetry.space_group_name_H-M   'P 1'
#
loop_
_entity.id
_entity.type
_entity.pdbx_description
1 polymer ?
#
loop_
_entity_poly.entity_id
_entity_poly.type
_entity_poly.pdbx_seq_one_letter_code
_entity_poly.pdbx_strand_id
1 'polypeptide(L)'
;MGVHSKTDDLDQVNTLDIPSSTAENSSTASSISGSDSPDLLTSMTVETSTLKTDQAALIEGKLSELAKEKELGIAKHREEMKMKEEQLEQYKAMLLTQSPPQANGHTSKPDASVLQQEVDKLKATIADLKAKEKVSMDRLAELQENKATMEAQREEQEKELEENIEKLNKAALVAEQEFLKIIERSGQEEGALANTVQTLTAALEKQRAENDQVWKKAQLEAGLTPIESQVTELSAQVEMLKTQHETNANQLAESKDNLHSLQLELEEEQATINGLVEKSEEELRSLKTEGETAQKQANDITTETNQKIDESTQVKVQIQQLEQTKNTLAQQKAELLAKKQKEDDRMKELKEKNTELNREKLRMEGEIRKIENSLADTRDEENGKAAVVAKRREALEKELVAKQEQVKKDEIVYETQFAEQIKLAQQKMQSEQTEELNDQKRLLEEVKSENEQLRLRMKALEKNIQNEKKTKAAKAKTMNSPR
;
A
#
# COMPACT_ATOMS: atom_id res chain seq x y z
N MET A 1 26.86 -2.63 -7.40
CA MET A 1 27.84 -2.01 -6.48
C MET A 1 28.43 -3.12 -5.66
N GLY A 2 29.70 -3.42 -5.89
CA GLY A 2 30.37 -4.58 -5.31
C GLY A 2 31.02 -4.27 -3.97
N VAL A 3 31.35 -5.33 -3.24
CA VAL A 3 32.53 -5.39 -2.39
C VAL A 3 33.08 -6.81 -2.48
N HIS A 4 34.21 -6.94 -3.18
CA HIS A 4 35.17 -8.02 -3.02
C HIS A 4 36.02 -7.73 -1.78
N SER A 5 36.34 -8.76 -1.00
CA SER A 5 37.58 -8.81 -0.21
C SER A 5 37.86 -10.27 0.20
N LYS A 6 38.70 -10.93 -0.59
CA LYS A 6 39.57 -12.04 -0.15
C LYS A 6 40.97 -11.44 0.01
N THR A 7 41.57 -11.72 1.15
CA THR A 7 42.98 -11.54 1.55
C THR A 7 43.21 -12.59 2.63
N ASP A 8 44.34 -13.24 2.84
CA ASP A 8 45.58 -13.50 2.12
C ASP A 8 46.26 -14.63 2.94
N ASP A 9 47.07 -15.43 2.25
CA ASP A 9 48.34 -16.04 2.66
C ASP A 9 48.59 -16.51 4.11
N LEU A 10 49.09 -17.75 4.24
CA LEU A 10 50.32 -18.03 4.99
C LEU A 10 50.92 -19.40 4.61
N ASP A 11 52.16 -19.32 4.15
CA ASP A 11 53.13 -20.39 3.88
C ASP A 11 53.49 -21.24 5.11
N GLN A 12 53.90 -22.50 4.85
CA GLN A 12 55.13 -23.19 5.35
C GLN A 12 54.96 -24.72 5.17
N VAL A 13 55.61 -25.37 4.20
CA VAL A 13 56.99 -25.92 4.23
C VAL A 13 57.26 -26.80 5.46
N ASN A 14 57.23 -28.13 5.27
CA ASN A 14 58.22 -29.05 5.84
C ASN A 14 58.11 -30.43 5.18
N THR A 15 58.97 -30.64 4.19
CA THR A 15 59.44 -31.95 3.73
C THR A 15 60.73 -32.27 4.48
N LEU A 16 60.80 -33.44 5.13
CA LEU A 16 62.06 -33.97 5.67
C LEU A 16 62.16 -35.45 5.33
N ASP A 17 63.25 -35.73 4.63
CA ASP A 17 63.63 -36.97 3.98
C ASP A 17 64.69 -37.67 4.85
N ILE A 18 64.49 -38.98 5.08
CA ILE A 18 65.46 -40.10 5.35
C ILE A 18 66.44 -39.99 6.55
N PRO A 19 66.97 -41.10 7.15
CA PRO A 19 67.85 -42.05 6.45
C PRO A 19 67.65 -43.55 6.77
N SER A 20 67.93 -44.38 5.75
CA SER A 20 68.32 -45.78 5.90
C SER A 20 69.80 -45.85 6.30
N SER A 21 70.17 -46.72 7.24
CA SER A 21 71.56 -47.17 7.40
C SER A 21 71.64 -48.68 7.66
N THR A 22 72.48 -49.31 6.85
CA THR A 22 73.06 -50.65 6.99
C THR A 22 74.24 -50.63 7.95
N ALA A 23 74.42 -51.66 8.78
CA ALA A 23 75.72 -52.28 9.08
C ALA A 23 75.58 -53.54 9.97
N GLU A 24 76.55 -54.42 9.80
CA GLU A 24 76.62 -55.83 10.14
C GLU A 24 77.21 -56.13 11.55
N ASN A 25 77.30 -57.45 11.83
CA ASN A 25 78.17 -58.15 12.80
C ASN A 25 77.68 -58.19 14.26
N SER A 26 77.95 -59.23 15.07
CA SER A 26 78.44 -60.60 14.89
C SER A 26 78.42 -61.24 16.30
N SER A 27 77.97 -62.50 16.38
CA SER A 27 78.44 -63.55 17.31
C SER A 27 78.45 -63.30 18.84
N THR A 28 77.73 -64.13 19.60
CA THR A 28 78.35 -65.13 20.51
C THR A 28 77.29 -65.99 21.20
N ALA A 29 77.55 -67.29 21.23
CA ALA A 29 76.79 -68.30 21.96
C ALA A 29 77.19 -68.31 23.45
N SER A 30 76.26 -68.66 24.33
CA SER A 30 76.50 -69.64 25.40
C SER A 30 75.21 -70.04 26.12
N SER A 31 75.06 -71.35 26.23
CA SER A 31 74.06 -72.09 26.98
C SER A 31 74.19 -71.83 28.48
N ILE A 32 73.06 -71.57 29.18
CA ILE A 32 72.90 -71.94 30.59
C ILE A 32 71.47 -72.42 30.81
N SER A 33 71.40 -73.65 31.32
CA SER A 33 70.25 -74.37 31.83
C SER A 33 69.79 -73.83 33.19
N GLY A 34 68.49 -73.95 33.48
CA GLY A 34 68.01 -74.21 34.84
C GLY A 34 67.03 -73.18 35.40
N SER A 35 65.82 -73.67 35.65
CA SER A 35 64.84 -73.23 36.67
C SER A 35 64.51 -71.73 36.74
N ASP A 36 63.36 -71.38 36.17
CA ASP A 36 62.22 -70.82 36.91
C ASP A 36 61.18 -70.35 35.90
N SER A 37 60.10 -71.11 35.76
CA SER A 37 58.89 -70.67 35.07
C SER A 37 57.76 -70.59 36.09
N PRO A 38 57.43 -69.36 36.50
CA PRO A 38 56.05 -68.95 36.58
C PRO A 38 55.90 -67.66 35.77
N ASP A 39 55.02 -67.64 34.74
CA ASP A 39 54.29 -66.41 34.34
C ASP A 39 53.51 -66.52 33.03
N LEU A 40 53.56 -67.61 32.27
CA LEU A 40 52.79 -67.69 31.02
C LEU A 40 51.29 -67.92 31.22
N LEU A 41 50.85 -68.54 32.33
CA LEU A 41 49.42 -68.79 32.59
C LEU A 41 48.73 -67.62 33.33
N THR A 42 49.48 -66.88 34.17
CA THR A 42 48.98 -65.69 34.87
C THR A 42 48.87 -64.49 33.93
N SER A 43 49.81 -64.33 32.99
CA SER A 43 49.75 -63.28 31.96
C SER A 43 48.57 -63.49 31.00
N MET A 44 48.34 -64.71 30.50
CA MET A 44 47.23 -64.97 29.56
C MET A 44 45.84 -64.83 30.19
N THR A 45 45.66 -65.15 31.48
CA THR A 45 44.36 -65.00 32.16
C THR A 45 44.08 -63.56 32.59
N VAL A 46 45.11 -62.79 32.98
CA VAL A 46 44.95 -61.35 33.29
C VAL A 46 44.73 -60.55 32.01
N GLU A 47 45.48 -60.81 30.92
CA GLU A 47 45.32 -60.10 29.64
C GLU A 47 43.97 -60.39 28.95
N THR A 48 43.46 -61.62 29.01
CA THR A 48 42.13 -61.94 28.43
C THR A 48 40.98 -61.41 29.26
N SER A 49 41.18 -61.18 30.56
CA SER A 49 40.18 -60.58 31.44
C SER A 49 40.13 -59.06 31.27
N THR A 50 41.28 -58.38 31.25
CA THR A 50 41.35 -56.93 31.02
C THR A 50 40.87 -56.52 29.62
N LEU A 51 41.18 -57.30 28.58
CA LEU A 51 40.64 -57.08 27.22
C LEU A 51 39.11 -57.15 27.16
N LYS A 52 38.47 -58.04 27.93
CA LYS A 52 37.00 -58.15 27.99
C LYS A 52 36.38 -56.97 28.74
N THR A 53 37.00 -56.50 29.82
CA THR A 53 36.54 -55.35 30.59
C THR A 53 36.68 -54.05 29.78
N ASP A 54 37.77 -53.88 29.04
CA ASP A 54 38.01 -52.73 28.17
C ASP A 54 37.05 -52.70 26.97
N GLN A 55 36.73 -53.88 26.41
CA GLN A 55 35.74 -54.00 25.35
C GLN A 55 34.31 -53.70 25.84
N ALA A 56 33.96 -54.11 27.06
CA ALA A 56 32.68 -53.80 27.69
C ALA A 56 32.53 -52.29 27.96
N ALA A 57 33.57 -51.63 28.48
CA ALA A 57 33.58 -50.18 28.71
C ALA A 57 33.46 -49.39 27.38
N LEU A 58 34.08 -49.87 26.31
CA LEU A 58 33.95 -49.28 24.97
C LEU A 58 32.52 -49.41 24.42
N ILE A 59 31.87 -50.56 24.61
CA ILE A 59 30.48 -50.79 24.19
C ILE A 59 29.52 -49.92 25.01
N GLU A 60 29.72 -49.81 26.32
CA GLU A 60 28.96 -48.93 27.21
C GLU A 60 29.07 -47.46 26.78
N GLY A 61 30.29 -47.01 26.45
CA GLY A 61 30.55 -45.68 25.92
C GLY A 61 29.79 -45.41 24.60
N LYS A 62 29.82 -46.36 23.67
CA LYS A 62 29.09 -46.25 22.38
C LYS A 62 27.56 -46.25 22.58
N LEU A 63 27.03 -47.07 23.48
CA LEU A 63 25.61 -47.07 23.81
C LEU A 63 25.16 -45.75 24.46
N SER A 64 26.01 -45.16 25.30
CA SER A 64 25.78 -43.85 25.93
C SER A 64 25.78 -42.70 24.89
N GLU A 65 26.68 -42.74 23.92
CA GLU A 65 26.74 -41.77 22.82
C GLU A 65 25.51 -41.89 21.90
N LEU A 66 25.11 -43.12 21.56
CA LEU A 66 23.94 -43.39 20.73
C LEU A 66 22.63 -43.01 21.43
N ALA A 67 22.55 -43.18 22.76
CA ALA A 67 21.43 -42.69 23.56
C ALA A 67 21.33 -41.16 23.54
N LYS A 68 22.46 -40.45 23.69
CA LYS A 68 22.51 -38.98 23.59
C LYS A 68 22.10 -38.47 22.21
N GLU A 69 22.50 -39.16 21.15
CA GLU A 69 22.09 -38.84 19.78
C GLU A 69 20.58 -39.00 19.58
N LYS A 70 19.99 -40.06 20.15
CA LYS A 70 18.53 -40.27 20.12
C LYS A 70 17.77 -39.25 20.95
N GLU A 71 18.26 -38.87 22.12
CA GLU A 71 17.70 -37.77 22.92
C GLU A 71 17.70 -36.44 22.16
N LEU A 72 18.79 -36.13 21.45
CA LEU A 72 18.89 -34.95 20.60
C LEU A 72 17.89 -35.00 19.43
N GLY A 73 17.73 -36.16 18.79
CA GLY A 73 16.73 -36.38 17.75
C GLY A 73 15.29 -36.18 18.24
N ILE A 74 14.96 -36.72 19.42
CA ILE A 74 13.66 -36.52 20.08
C ILE A 74 13.43 -35.03 20.37
N ALA A 75 14.42 -34.33 20.90
CA ALA A 75 14.33 -32.89 21.17
C ALA A 75 14.05 -32.08 19.89
N LYS A 76 14.74 -32.41 18.79
CA LYS A 76 14.52 -31.78 17.48
C LYS A 76 13.11 -32.04 16.94
N HIS A 77 12.60 -33.27 17.04
CA HIS A 77 11.24 -33.59 16.63
C HIS A 77 10.19 -32.84 17.47
N ARG A 78 10.39 -32.70 18.79
CA ARG A 78 9.51 -31.90 19.66
C ARG A 78 9.49 -30.43 19.29
N GLU A 79 10.64 -29.84 19.01
CA GLU A 79 10.73 -28.44 18.60
C GLU A 79 10.06 -28.20 17.24
N GLU A 80 10.27 -29.10 16.28
CA GLU A 80 9.61 -29.06 14.97
C GLU A 80 8.08 -29.23 15.10
N MET A 81 7.60 -30.17 15.92
CA MET A 81 6.18 -30.32 16.22
C MET A 81 5.59 -29.06 16.83
N LYS A 82 6.28 -28.45 17.79
CA LYS A 82 5.82 -27.20 18.42
C LYS A 82 5.65 -26.09 17.40
N MET A 83 6.62 -25.91 16.50
CA MET A 83 6.50 -24.93 15.41
C MET A 83 5.33 -25.24 14.48
N LYS A 84 5.09 -26.52 14.15
CA LYS A 84 3.96 -26.94 13.31
C LYS A 84 2.61 -26.79 14.01
N GLU A 85 2.54 -27.00 15.33
CA GLU A 85 1.34 -26.77 16.15
C GLU A 85 1.03 -25.26 16.25
N GLU A 86 2.04 -24.41 16.40
CA GLU A 86 1.88 -22.95 16.34
C GLU A 86 1.39 -22.47 14.97
N GLN A 87 1.94 -23.02 13.87
CA GLN A 87 1.44 -22.77 12.51
C GLN A 87 -0.02 -23.23 12.36
N LEU A 88 -0.35 -24.43 12.81
CA LEU A 88 -1.71 -24.97 12.77
C LEU A 88 -2.71 -24.05 13.49
N GLU A 89 -2.33 -23.50 14.64
CA GLU A 89 -3.19 -22.62 15.43
C GLU A 89 -3.37 -21.25 14.75
N GLN A 90 -2.33 -20.72 14.10
CA GLN A 90 -2.44 -19.53 13.25
C GLN A 90 -3.41 -19.76 12.08
N TYR A 91 -3.31 -20.91 11.39
CA TYR A 91 -4.21 -21.25 10.29
C TYR A 91 -5.66 -21.44 10.74
N LYS A 92 -5.90 -22.08 11.90
CA LYS A 92 -7.24 -22.17 12.50
C LYS A 92 -7.80 -20.80 12.90
N ALA A 93 -6.99 -19.92 13.47
CA ALA A 93 -7.40 -18.56 13.82
C ALA A 93 -7.79 -17.74 12.57
N MET A 94 -7.06 -17.91 11.48
CA MET A 94 -7.41 -17.32 10.18
C MET A 94 -8.73 -17.87 9.63
N LEU A 95 -9.01 -19.17 9.82
CA LEU A 95 -10.30 -19.78 9.49
C LEU A 95 -11.46 -19.24 10.37
N LEU A 96 -11.25 -19.09 11.68
CA LEU A 96 -12.28 -18.57 12.60
C LEU A 96 -12.61 -17.09 12.37
N THR A 97 -11.65 -16.29 11.91
CA THR A 97 -11.85 -14.86 11.60
C THR A 97 -12.47 -14.62 10.22
N GLN A 98 -12.75 -15.68 9.46
CA GLN A 98 -13.58 -15.59 8.25
C GLN A 98 -15.06 -15.46 8.65
N SER A 99 -15.53 -14.22 8.80
CA SER A 99 -16.97 -13.93 8.86
C SER A 99 -17.67 -14.32 7.54
N PRO A 100 -18.98 -14.64 7.56
CA PRO A 100 -19.73 -14.98 6.35
C PRO A 100 -19.60 -13.84 5.32
N PRO A 101 -19.61 -14.16 4.01
CA PRO A 101 -19.43 -13.14 2.98
C PRO A 101 -20.58 -12.12 3.08
N GLN A 102 -20.27 -10.92 3.58
CA GLN A 102 -21.09 -9.76 3.26
C GLN A 102 -20.91 -9.50 1.78
N ALA A 103 -22.02 -9.56 1.05
CA ALA A 103 -22.10 -9.21 -0.35
C ALA A 103 -21.74 -7.72 -0.50
N ASN A 104 -20.45 -7.43 -0.64
CA ASN A 104 -19.88 -6.32 -1.40
C ASN A 104 -18.36 -6.29 -1.23
N GLY A 105 -17.64 -6.42 -2.35
CA GLY A 105 -16.37 -5.73 -2.56
C GLY A 105 -15.10 -6.39 -2.00
N HIS A 106 -14.48 -7.21 -2.85
CA HIS A 106 -13.04 -7.46 -3.01
C HIS A 106 -12.10 -6.97 -1.89
N THR A 107 -11.75 -7.89 -0.98
CA THR A 107 -10.41 -7.98 -0.38
C THR A 107 -9.94 -9.43 -0.52
N SER A 108 -8.68 -9.60 -0.90
CA SER A 108 -7.99 -10.87 -1.18
C SER A 108 -7.81 -11.70 0.09
N LYS A 109 -8.90 -12.27 0.61
CA LYS A 109 -8.82 -13.29 1.66
C LYS A 109 -8.52 -14.65 1.01
N PRO A 110 -7.57 -15.42 1.54
CA PRO A 110 -7.34 -16.79 1.07
C PRO A 110 -8.64 -17.61 1.26
N ASP A 111 -9.01 -18.33 0.21
CA ASP A 111 -10.21 -19.17 0.16
C ASP A 111 -10.22 -20.13 1.37
N ALA A 112 -11.35 -20.21 2.08
CA ALA A 112 -11.54 -21.10 3.22
C ALA A 112 -11.15 -22.54 2.88
N SER A 113 -11.38 -22.97 1.64
CA SER A 113 -11.00 -24.30 1.15
C SER A 113 -9.49 -24.53 1.14
N VAL A 114 -8.70 -23.51 0.81
CA VAL A 114 -7.23 -23.59 0.76
C VAL A 114 -6.64 -23.60 2.17
N LEU A 115 -7.17 -22.76 3.07
CA LEU A 115 -6.78 -22.78 4.48
C LEU A 115 -7.13 -24.12 5.15
N GLN A 116 -8.29 -24.69 4.82
CA GLN A 116 -8.70 -25.99 5.35
C GLN A 116 -7.79 -27.12 4.87
N GLN A 117 -7.39 -27.10 3.59
CA GLN A 117 -6.43 -28.06 3.05
C GLN A 117 -5.07 -27.97 3.75
N GLU A 118 -4.60 -26.76 4.06
CA GLU A 118 -3.34 -26.57 4.77
C GLU A 118 -3.42 -26.99 6.24
N VAL A 119 -4.56 -26.76 6.89
CA VAL A 119 -4.86 -27.30 8.23
C VAL A 119 -4.80 -28.83 8.24
N ASP A 120 -5.36 -29.50 7.24
CA ASP A 120 -5.38 -30.96 7.19
C ASP A 120 -4.01 -31.56 6.85
N LYS A 121 -3.20 -30.89 6.01
CA LYS A 121 -1.79 -31.25 5.80
C LYS A 121 -0.97 -31.09 7.09
N LEU A 122 -1.11 -29.97 7.81
CA LEU A 122 -0.40 -29.73 9.06
C LEU A 122 -0.77 -30.77 10.13
N LYS A 123 -2.06 -31.15 10.23
CA LYS A 123 -2.48 -32.27 11.11
C LYS A 123 -1.81 -33.58 10.72
N ALA A 124 -1.73 -33.90 9.43
CA ALA A 124 -1.06 -35.11 8.96
C ALA A 124 0.43 -35.11 9.29
N THR A 125 1.12 -33.98 9.09
CA THR A 125 2.54 -33.83 9.45
C THR A 125 2.77 -33.93 10.96
N ILE A 126 1.92 -33.31 11.78
CA ILE A 126 2.00 -33.44 13.25
C ILE A 126 1.77 -34.88 13.69
N ALA A 127 0.83 -35.60 13.07
CA ALA A 127 0.58 -37.01 13.37
C ALA A 127 1.79 -37.90 13.02
N ASP A 128 2.42 -37.66 11.86
CA ASP A 128 3.64 -38.37 11.44
C ASP A 128 4.82 -38.07 12.39
N LEU A 129 5.02 -36.81 12.77
CA LEU A 129 6.06 -36.44 13.74
C LEU A 129 5.82 -37.05 15.12
N LYS A 130 4.56 -37.14 15.59
CA LYS A 130 4.21 -37.84 16.84
C LYS A 130 4.50 -39.33 16.76
N ALA A 131 4.26 -39.96 15.61
CA ALA A 131 4.60 -41.37 15.40
C ALA A 131 6.13 -41.58 15.43
N LYS A 132 6.90 -40.69 14.78
CA LYS A 132 8.37 -40.73 14.77
C LYS A 132 8.98 -40.46 16.15
N GLU A 133 8.43 -39.51 16.91
CA GLU A 133 8.83 -39.26 18.30
C GLU A 133 8.58 -40.51 19.16
N LYS A 134 7.41 -41.14 19.03
CA LYS A 134 7.07 -42.34 19.79
C LYS A 134 8.06 -43.49 19.50
N VAL A 135 8.34 -43.77 18.22
CA VAL A 135 9.31 -44.81 17.83
C VAL A 135 10.71 -44.49 18.38
N SER A 136 11.10 -43.21 18.38
CA SER A 136 12.39 -42.78 18.92
C SER A 136 12.45 -42.91 20.45
N MET A 137 11.36 -42.63 21.15
CA MET A 137 11.26 -42.83 22.61
C MET A 137 11.27 -44.31 22.99
N ASP A 138 10.55 -45.16 22.25
CA ASP A 138 10.55 -46.61 22.47
C ASP A 138 11.98 -47.17 22.26
N ARG A 139 12.69 -46.71 21.22
CA ARG A 139 14.08 -47.11 20.96
C ARG A 139 15.06 -46.58 22.01
N LEU A 140 14.83 -45.38 22.55
CA LEU A 140 15.63 -44.84 23.65
C LEU A 140 15.43 -45.66 24.94
N ALA A 141 14.20 -46.06 25.25
CA ALA A 141 13.89 -46.92 26.39
C ALA A 141 14.59 -48.28 26.27
N GLU A 142 14.56 -48.90 25.08
CA GLU A 142 15.28 -50.15 24.79
C GLU A 142 16.81 -49.98 24.95
N LEU A 143 17.39 -48.86 24.51
CA LEU A 143 18.81 -48.57 24.70
C LEU A 143 19.18 -48.38 26.18
N GLN A 144 18.32 -47.75 26.97
CA GLN A 144 18.51 -47.59 28.42
C GLN A 144 18.38 -48.92 29.17
N GLU A 145 17.44 -49.79 28.78
CA GLU A 145 17.29 -51.13 29.33
C GLU A 145 18.50 -52.02 28.98
N ASN A 146 18.96 -51.99 27.73
CA ASN A 146 20.16 -52.70 27.29
C ASN A 146 21.40 -52.20 28.03
N LYS A 147 21.52 -50.89 28.25
CA LYS A 147 22.61 -50.31 29.05
C LYS A 147 22.57 -50.83 30.49
N ALA A 148 21.42 -50.78 31.16
CA ALA A 148 21.29 -51.26 32.54
C ALA A 148 21.60 -52.78 32.66
N THR A 149 21.21 -53.56 31.66
CA THR A 149 21.50 -55.00 31.60
C THR A 149 22.99 -55.26 31.44
N MET A 150 23.70 -54.49 30.60
CA MET A 150 25.15 -54.60 30.42
C MET A 150 25.93 -54.14 31.66
N GLU A 151 25.48 -53.07 32.33
CA GLU A 151 26.06 -52.62 33.60
C GLU A 151 25.93 -53.71 34.69
N ALA A 152 24.76 -54.35 34.80
CA ALA A 152 24.55 -55.45 35.74
C ALA A 152 25.42 -56.69 35.42
N GLN A 153 25.56 -57.04 34.14
CA GLN A 153 26.45 -58.13 33.71
C GLN A 153 27.93 -57.83 34.01
N ARG A 154 28.34 -56.56 33.86
CA ARG A 154 29.70 -56.13 34.20
C ARG A 154 29.95 -56.24 35.71
N GLU A 155 29.02 -55.77 36.54
CA GLU A 155 29.12 -55.89 38.01
C GLU A 155 29.18 -57.36 38.46
N GLU A 156 28.40 -58.24 37.83
CA GLU A 156 28.43 -59.68 38.10
C GLU A 156 29.78 -60.32 37.71
N GLN A 157 30.32 -59.99 36.53
CA GLN A 157 31.64 -60.45 36.09
C GLN A 157 32.76 -59.92 36.98
N GLU A 158 32.70 -58.66 37.40
CA GLU A 158 33.68 -58.04 38.29
C GLU A 158 33.71 -58.75 39.66
N LYS A 159 32.53 -59.09 40.20
CA LYS A 159 32.41 -59.86 41.43
C LYS A 159 32.91 -61.30 41.30
N GLU A 160 32.60 -61.98 40.20
CA GLU A 160 33.11 -63.33 39.93
C GLU A 160 34.64 -63.35 39.80
N LEU A 161 35.21 -62.31 39.17
CA LEU A 161 36.64 -62.15 39.04
C LEU A 161 37.31 -61.93 40.41
N GLU A 162 36.70 -61.12 41.27
CA GLU A 162 37.18 -60.85 42.62
C GLU A 162 37.15 -62.13 43.50
N GLU A 163 36.08 -62.91 43.43
CA GLU A 163 35.99 -64.22 44.10
C GLU A 163 37.03 -65.23 43.58
N ASN A 164 37.30 -65.23 42.27
CA ASN A 164 38.30 -66.11 41.67
C ASN A 164 39.73 -65.72 42.05
N ILE A 165 40.03 -64.42 42.13
CA ILE A 165 41.31 -63.90 42.65
C ILE A 165 41.48 -64.31 44.11
N GLU A 166 40.44 -64.21 44.94
CA GLU A 166 40.51 -64.62 46.35
C GLU A 166 40.77 -66.14 46.50
N LYS A 167 40.12 -66.98 45.68
CA LYS A 167 40.34 -68.43 45.64
C LYS A 167 41.76 -68.78 45.20
N LEU A 168 42.28 -68.12 44.17
CA LEU A 168 43.65 -68.31 43.67
C LEU A 168 44.69 -67.92 44.74
N ASN A 169 44.49 -66.80 45.43
CA ASN A 169 45.38 -66.36 46.52
C ASN A 169 45.38 -67.37 47.69
N LYS A 170 44.22 -67.94 48.04
CA LYS A 170 44.14 -69.00 49.06
C LYS A 170 44.85 -70.29 48.62
N ALA A 171 44.70 -70.69 47.35
CA ALA A 171 45.37 -71.88 46.81
C ALA A 171 46.89 -71.72 46.76
N ALA A 172 47.39 -70.54 46.39
CA ALA A 172 48.82 -70.23 46.40
C ALA A 172 49.41 -70.33 47.82
N LEU A 173 48.70 -69.81 48.83
CA LEU A 173 49.12 -69.89 50.23
C LEU A 173 49.21 -71.34 50.75
N VAL A 174 48.28 -72.20 50.32
CA VAL A 174 48.29 -73.64 50.69
C VAL A 174 49.43 -74.39 50.00
N ALA A 175 49.68 -74.10 48.72
CA ALA A 175 50.78 -74.71 47.98
C ALA A 175 52.15 -74.35 48.58
N GLU A 176 52.33 -73.11 49.02
CA GLU A 176 53.55 -72.64 49.70
C GLU A 176 53.77 -73.34 51.05
N GLN A 177 52.69 -73.55 51.83
CA GLN A 177 52.74 -74.30 53.09
C GLN A 177 53.03 -75.80 52.91
N GLU A 178 52.56 -76.43 51.83
CA GLU A 178 52.85 -77.83 51.51
C GLU A 178 54.31 -78.01 51.03
N PHE A 179 54.86 -77.05 50.28
CA PHE A 179 56.24 -77.08 49.82
C PHE A 179 57.25 -77.01 50.99
N LEU A 180 56.95 -76.22 52.01
CA LEU A 180 57.74 -76.13 53.24
C LEU A 180 57.76 -77.45 54.05
N LYS A 181 56.66 -78.21 54.06
CA LYS A 181 56.59 -79.53 54.73
C LYS A 181 57.39 -80.62 54.01
N ILE A 182 57.57 -80.50 52.70
CA ILE A 182 58.36 -81.47 51.90
C ILE A 182 59.86 -81.26 52.15
N ILE A 183 60.30 -80.01 52.32
CA ILE A 183 61.70 -79.68 52.64
C ILE A 183 62.08 -80.13 54.07
N GLU A 184 61.15 -80.16 55.03
CA GLU A 184 61.39 -80.72 56.37
C GLU A 184 61.43 -82.26 56.41
N ARG A 185 60.94 -82.97 55.38
CA ARG A 185 60.89 -84.44 55.34
C ARG A 185 62.04 -85.11 54.56
N SER A 186 62.89 -84.37 53.86
CA SER A 186 63.96 -84.93 53.01
C SER A 186 65.33 -85.04 53.69
N GLY A 187 65.40 -85.09 55.03
CA GLY A 187 66.65 -85.12 55.81
C GLY A 187 66.93 -86.41 56.61
N GLN A 188 66.10 -87.45 56.51
CA GLN A 188 66.24 -88.68 57.28
C GLN A 188 65.83 -89.89 56.44
N GLU A 189 66.78 -90.51 55.72
CA GLU A 189 66.81 -91.95 55.37
C GLU A 189 68.00 -92.26 54.44
N GLU A 190 69.21 -92.16 54.98
CA GLU A 190 70.40 -92.84 54.43
C GLU A 190 71.03 -93.66 55.54
N GLY A 191 70.86 -94.99 55.48
CA GLY A 191 71.58 -95.91 56.35
C GLY A 191 70.82 -97.18 56.68
N ALA A 192 70.91 -98.20 55.81
CA ALA A 192 71.26 -99.57 56.20
C ALA A 192 71.14 -100.55 55.02
N LEU A 193 72.06 -101.53 55.03
CA LEU A 193 71.99 -102.84 54.36
C LEU A 193 72.64 -102.97 52.97
N ALA A 194 73.86 -102.45 52.88
CA ALA A 194 74.96 -103.22 52.32
C ALA A 194 75.54 -104.15 53.42
N ASN A 195 75.11 -105.44 53.50
CA ASN A 195 75.89 -106.54 54.13
C ASN A 195 75.21 -107.92 54.16
N THR A 196 74.80 -108.48 53.02
CA THR A 196 74.43 -109.92 52.94
C THR A 196 74.72 -110.53 51.56
N VAL A 197 75.71 -109.99 50.84
CA VAL A 197 76.17 -110.52 49.53
C VAL A 197 77.35 -111.50 49.68
N GLN A 198 77.90 -111.69 50.87
CA GLN A 198 79.22 -112.34 50.97
C GLN A 198 79.23 -113.80 51.47
N THR A 199 78.09 -114.48 51.65
CA THR A 199 78.11 -115.82 52.29
C THR A 199 77.27 -116.91 51.62
N LEU A 200 76.84 -116.75 50.37
CA LEU A 200 76.11 -117.82 49.64
C LEU A 200 76.68 -118.13 48.25
N THR A 201 77.91 -117.68 47.96
CA THR A 201 78.54 -117.80 46.62
C THR A 201 79.26 -119.12 46.37
N ALA A 202 79.46 -120.00 47.37
CA ALA A 202 80.33 -121.18 47.20
C ALA A 202 79.63 -122.54 47.06
N ALA A 203 78.29 -122.62 47.07
CA ALA A 203 77.59 -123.92 47.17
C ALA A 203 76.62 -124.27 46.02
N LEU A 204 76.45 -123.43 44.99
CA LEU A 204 75.42 -123.61 43.95
C LEU A 204 75.92 -123.61 42.48
N GLU A 205 77.21 -123.89 42.26
CA GLU A 205 77.81 -123.83 40.91
C GLU A 205 77.85 -125.16 40.13
N LYS A 206 77.35 -126.28 40.68
CA LYS A 206 77.35 -127.58 39.96
C LYS A 206 75.98 -128.03 39.41
N GLN A 207 74.91 -127.29 39.66
CA GLN A 207 73.54 -127.65 39.23
C GLN A 207 72.88 -126.57 38.34
N ARG A 208 73.62 -125.51 37.97
CA ARG A 208 73.10 -124.29 37.33
C ARG A 208 73.23 -124.24 35.80
N ALA A 209 74.03 -125.11 35.17
CA ALA A 209 74.35 -124.99 33.74
C ALA A 209 73.31 -125.62 32.78
N GLU A 210 72.59 -126.67 33.19
CA GLU A 210 71.59 -127.34 32.32
C GLU A 210 70.17 -126.79 32.48
N ASN A 211 69.88 -126.07 33.57
CA ASN A 211 68.57 -125.43 33.81
C ASN A 211 68.50 -123.97 33.28
N ASP A 212 69.65 -123.31 33.07
CA ASP A 212 69.73 -121.91 32.62
C ASP A 212 69.38 -121.71 31.14
N GLN A 213 69.66 -122.68 30.25
CA GLN A 213 69.33 -122.53 28.82
C GLN A 213 67.84 -122.72 28.52
N VAL A 214 67.16 -123.65 29.22
CA VAL A 214 65.73 -123.90 29.03
C VAL A 214 64.89 -122.79 29.65
N TRP A 215 65.27 -122.29 30.83
CA TRP A 215 64.54 -121.21 31.50
C TRP A 215 64.80 -119.84 30.87
N LYS A 216 66.03 -119.54 30.39
CA LYS A 216 66.29 -118.30 29.63
C LYS A 216 65.60 -118.30 28.27
N LYS A 217 65.54 -119.42 27.54
CA LYS A 217 64.81 -119.49 26.27
C LYS A 217 63.31 -119.29 26.49
N ALA A 218 62.73 -119.95 27.49
CA ALA A 218 61.31 -119.80 27.83
C ALA A 218 60.98 -118.39 28.36
N GLN A 219 61.86 -117.75 29.15
CA GLN A 219 61.67 -116.35 29.58
C GLN A 219 61.84 -115.35 28.44
N LEU A 220 62.77 -115.58 27.51
CA LEU A 220 62.98 -114.71 26.36
C LEU A 220 61.83 -114.83 25.35
N GLU A 221 61.31 -116.03 25.08
CA GLU A 221 60.10 -116.22 24.24
C GLU A 221 58.83 -115.68 24.93
N ALA A 222 58.70 -115.87 26.25
CA ALA A 222 57.59 -115.29 27.03
C ALA A 222 57.72 -113.76 27.23
N GLY A 223 58.93 -113.20 27.09
CA GLY A 223 59.19 -111.76 27.12
C GLY A 223 59.08 -111.10 25.75
N LEU A 224 59.44 -111.81 24.67
CA LEU A 224 59.27 -111.34 23.29
C LEU A 224 57.81 -111.23 22.91
N THR A 225 56.95 -112.16 23.32
CA THR A 225 55.54 -112.18 22.91
C THR A 225 54.74 -110.93 23.36
N PRO A 226 54.87 -110.42 24.61
CA PRO A 226 54.32 -109.12 25.01
C PRO A 226 54.94 -107.96 24.24
N ILE A 227 56.24 -107.98 23.98
CA ILE A 227 56.94 -106.91 23.24
C ILE A 227 56.48 -106.88 21.77
N GLU A 228 56.35 -108.03 21.12
CA GLU A 228 55.81 -108.18 19.76
C GLU A 228 54.36 -107.71 19.68
N SER A 229 53.54 -108.07 20.68
CA SER A 229 52.18 -107.56 20.80
C SER A 229 52.15 -106.04 20.95
N GLN A 230 53.03 -105.48 21.78
CA GLN A 230 53.11 -104.05 22.04
C GLN A 230 53.64 -103.28 20.81
N VAL A 231 54.60 -103.85 20.07
CA VAL A 231 55.07 -103.29 18.78
C VAL A 231 53.97 -103.32 17.73
N THR A 232 53.19 -104.40 17.66
CA THR A 232 52.06 -104.51 16.72
C THR A 232 50.97 -103.49 17.05
N GLU A 233 50.64 -103.33 18.33
CA GLU A 233 49.66 -102.35 18.79
C GLU A 233 50.12 -100.91 18.58
N LEU A 234 51.39 -100.59 18.91
CA LEU A 234 51.98 -99.28 18.64
C LEU A 234 52.03 -98.99 17.13
N SER A 235 52.36 -99.98 16.30
CA SER A 235 52.34 -99.82 14.84
C SER A 235 50.92 -99.53 14.32
N ALA A 236 49.90 -100.20 14.87
CA ALA A 236 48.51 -99.92 14.54
C ALA A 236 48.08 -98.52 15.00
N GLN A 237 48.50 -98.07 16.19
CA GLN A 237 48.24 -96.71 16.68
C GLN A 237 48.91 -95.64 15.80
N VAL A 238 50.14 -95.87 15.35
CA VAL A 238 50.85 -94.96 14.43
C VAL A 238 50.09 -94.83 13.10
N GLU A 239 49.59 -95.93 12.56
CA GLU A 239 48.87 -95.89 11.27
C GLU A 239 47.49 -95.23 11.39
N MET A 240 46.80 -95.41 12.52
CA MET A 240 45.59 -94.67 12.85
C MET A 240 45.86 -93.16 13.02
N LEU A 241 46.96 -92.78 13.67
CA LEU A 241 47.34 -91.38 13.81
C LEU A 241 47.72 -90.74 12.47
N LYS A 242 48.37 -91.47 11.55
CA LYS A 242 48.62 -91.00 10.18
C LYS A 242 47.33 -90.74 9.43
N THR A 243 46.42 -91.69 9.42
CA THR A 243 45.13 -91.55 8.72
C THR A 243 44.30 -90.41 9.31
N GLN A 244 44.33 -90.22 10.64
CA GLN A 244 43.71 -89.07 11.29
C GLN A 244 44.40 -87.75 10.91
N HIS A 245 45.74 -87.71 10.86
CA HIS A 245 46.48 -86.53 10.45
C HIS A 245 46.16 -86.13 9.00
N GLU A 246 46.09 -87.11 8.09
CA GLU A 246 45.78 -86.89 6.69
C GLU A 246 44.33 -86.42 6.49
N THR A 247 43.39 -86.95 7.28
CA THR A 247 42.00 -86.45 7.33
C THR A 247 41.95 -85.00 7.81
N ASN A 248 42.67 -84.67 8.90
CA ASN A 248 42.72 -83.31 9.43
C ASN A 248 43.40 -82.34 8.44
N ALA A 249 44.43 -82.78 7.72
CA ALA A 249 45.10 -81.99 6.71
C ALA A 249 44.17 -81.65 5.54
N ASN A 250 43.37 -82.62 5.08
CA ASN A 250 42.38 -82.42 4.05
C ASN A 250 41.25 -81.47 4.51
N GLN A 251 40.74 -81.64 5.73
CA GLN A 251 39.76 -80.72 6.32
C GLN A 251 40.30 -79.29 6.46
N LEU A 252 41.58 -79.14 6.82
CA LEU A 252 42.23 -77.84 6.91
C LEU A 252 42.37 -77.18 5.53
N ALA A 253 42.69 -77.95 4.49
CA ALA A 253 42.77 -77.45 3.12
C ALA A 253 41.39 -76.97 2.63
N GLU A 254 40.35 -77.78 2.81
CA GLU A 254 38.96 -77.43 2.46
C GLU A 254 38.48 -76.19 3.23
N SER A 255 38.81 -76.09 4.53
CA SER A 255 38.47 -74.90 5.31
C SER A 255 39.18 -73.64 4.83
N LYS A 256 40.42 -73.74 4.32
CA LYS A 256 41.14 -72.60 3.74
C LYS A 256 40.52 -72.17 2.42
N ASP A 257 40.14 -73.12 1.57
CA ASP A 257 39.50 -72.83 0.29
C ASP A 257 38.13 -72.17 0.52
N ASN A 258 37.34 -72.66 1.48
CA ASN A 258 36.07 -72.05 1.88
C ASN A 258 36.26 -70.62 2.42
N LEU A 259 37.28 -70.40 3.25
CA LEU A 259 37.59 -69.07 3.78
C LEU A 259 37.97 -68.10 2.65
N HIS A 260 38.76 -68.55 1.67
CA HIS A 260 39.13 -67.73 0.54
C HIS A 260 37.92 -67.38 -0.34
N SER A 261 37.03 -68.34 -0.59
CA SER A 261 35.78 -68.11 -1.33
C SER A 261 34.89 -67.08 -0.63
N LEU A 262 34.73 -67.18 0.70
CA LEU A 262 33.95 -66.22 1.49
C LEU A 262 34.58 -64.82 1.49
N GLN A 263 35.91 -64.72 1.45
CA GLN A 263 36.59 -63.43 1.30
C GLN A 263 36.28 -62.76 -0.04
N LEU A 264 36.30 -63.54 -1.13
CA LEU A 264 35.95 -63.02 -2.45
C LEU A 264 34.48 -62.57 -2.53
N GLU A 265 33.55 -63.36 -1.98
CA GLU A 265 32.14 -62.97 -1.91
C GLU A 265 31.94 -61.69 -1.09
N LEU A 266 32.66 -61.54 0.03
CA LEU A 266 32.61 -60.33 0.84
C LEU A 266 33.14 -59.10 0.09
N GLU A 267 34.22 -59.25 -0.69
CA GLU A 267 34.77 -58.18 -1.52
C GLU A 267 33.80 -57.77 -2.63
N GLU A 268 33.12 -58.72 -3.28
CA GLU A 268 32.10 -58.45 -4.30
C GLU A 268 30.85 -57.77 -3.71
N GLU A 269 30.38 -58.21 -2.54
CA GLU A 269 29.27 -57.56 -1.83
C GLU A 269 29.65 -56.14 -1.42
N GLN A 270 30.86 -55.93 -0.90
CA GLN A 270 31.35 -54.60 -0.52
C GLN A 270 31.43 -53.66 -1.75
N ALA A 271 31.91 -54.16 -2.88
CA ALA A 271 31.93 -53.40 -4.13
C ALA A 271 30.52 -53.01 -4.59
N THR A 272 29.56 -53.94 -4.47
CA THR A 272 28.15 -53.71 -4.81
C THR A 272 27.53 -52.65 -3.90
N ILE A 273 27.77 -52.73 -2.59
CA ILE A 273 27.30 -51.74 -1.61
C ILE A 273 27.87 -50.36 -1.93
N ASN A 274 29.17 -50.25 -2.18
CA ASN A 274 29.81 -48.97 -2.52
C ASN A 274 29.19 -48.35 -3.78
N GLY A 275 28.92 -49.14 -4.82
CA GLY A 275 28.27 -48.65 -6.04
C GLY A 275 26.82 -48.18 -5.81
N LEU A 276 26.07 -48.84 -4.92
CA LEU A 276 24.73 -48.40 -4.53
C LEU A 276 24.76 -47.10 -3.72
N VAL A 277 25.74 -46.96 -2.83
CA VAL A 277 25.94 -45.73 -2.04
C VAL A 277 26.23 -44.55 -2.98
N GLU A 278 27.22 -44.67 -3.88
CA GLU A 278 27.56 -43.62 -4.84
C GLU A 278 26.35 -43.22 -5.70
N LYS A 279 25.59 -44.20 -6.21
CA LYS A 279 24.39 -43.93 -6.99
C LYS A 279 23.33 -43.18 -6.18
N SER A 280 23.12 -43.58 -4.92
CA SER A 280 22.15 -42.91 -4.04
C SER A 280 22.57 -41.48 -3.69
N GLU A 281 23.87 -41.22 -3.53
CA GLU A 281 24.41 -39.88 -3.28
C GLU A 281 24.26 -38.98 -4.51
N GLU A 282 24.47 -39.52 -5.71
CA GLU A 282 24.27 -38.80 -6.98
C GLU A 282 22.80 -38.43 -7.18
N GLU A 283 21.87 -39.37 -6.92
CA GLU A 283 20.42 -39.12 -6.95
C GLU A 283 20.01 -38.05 -5.92
N LEU A 284 20.55 -38.10 -4.70
CA LEU A 284 20.31 -37.08 -3.68
C LEU A 284 20.82 -35.69 -4.11
N ARG A 285 21.99 -35.62 -4.73
CA ARG A 285 22.53 -34.36 -5.29
C ARG A 285 21.63 -33.81 -6.39
N SER A 286 21.15 -34.66 -7.29
CA SER A 286 20.22 -34.27 -8.37
C SER A 286 18.88 -33.79 -7.82
N LEU A 287 18.30 -34.49 -6.85
CA LEU A 287 17.04 -34.07 -6.20
C LEU A 287 17.20 -32.74 -5.46
N LYS A 288 18.36 -32.49 -4.86
CA LYS A 288 18.64 -31.22 -4.20
C LYS A 288 18.68 -30.06 -5.20
N THR A 289 19.36 -30.22 -6.34
CA THR A 289 19.43 -29.18 -7.37
C THR A 289 18.07 -28.94 -8.05
N GLU A 290 17.29 -30.01 -8.28
CA GLU A 290 15.90 -29.90 -8.72
C GLU A 290 15.04 -29.16 -7.68
N GLY A 291 15.20 -29.47 -6.39
CA GLY A 291 14.50 -28.78 -5.30
C GLY A 291 14.85 -27.29 -5.21
N GLU A 292 16.12 -26.92 -5.33
CA GLU A 292 16.56 -25.52 -5.39
C GLU A 292 15.99 -24.78 -6.61
N THR A 293 15.94 -25.46 -7.76
CA THR A 293 15.36 -24.90 -9.00
C THR A 293 13.86 -24.69 -8.86
N ALA A 294 13.13 -25.67 -8.32
CA ALA A 294 11.71 -25.58 -8.06
C ALA A 294 11.39 -24.46 -7.04
N GLN A 295 12.21 -24.32 -5.99
CA GLN A 295 12.07 -23.23 -5.01
C GLN A 295 12.24 -21.86 -5.67
N LYS A 296 13.23 -21.72 -6.56
CA LYS A 296 13.45 -20.48 -7.31
C LYS A 296 12.25 -20.15 -8.21
N GLN A 297 11.76 -21.13 -8.96
CA GLN A 297 10.56 -20.96 -9.80
C GLN A 297 9.33 -20.55 -8.98
N ALA A 298 9.12 -21.15 -7.80
CA ALA A 298 8.04 -20.78 -6.90
C ALA A 298 8.15 -19.31 -6.41
N ASN A 299 9.36 -18.86 -6.08
CA ASN A 299 9.61 -17.47 -5.69
C ASN A 299 9.38 -16.49 -6.84
N ASP A 300 9.81 -16.84 -8.06
CA ASP A 300 9.61 -16.03 -9.26
C ASP A 300 8.11 -15.88 -9.58
N ILE A 301 7.34 -16.97 -9.52
CA ILE A 301 5.88 -16.96 -9.71
C ILE A 301 5.19 -16.10 -8.64
N THR A 302 5.62 -16.21 -7.38
CA THR A 302 5.08 -15.39 -6.28
C THR A 302 5.32 -13.90 -6.54
N THR A 303 6.52 -13.56 -7.02
CA THR A 303 6.88 -12.18 -7.35
C THR A 303 6.04 -11.65 -8.52
N GLU A 304 5.90 -12.43 -9.60
CA GLU A 304 5.06 -12.06 -10.75
C GLU A 304 3.59 -11.90 -10.36
N THR A 305 3.08 -12.77 -9.47
CA THR A 305 1.70 -12.70 -8.97
C THR A 305 1.47 -11.41 -8.19
N ASN A 306 2.38 -11.04 -7.30
CA ASN A 306 2.29 -9.79 -6.54
C ASN A 306 2.32 -8.57 -7.47
N GLN A 307 3.20 -8.57 -8.48
CA GLN A 307 3.23 -7.49 -9.48
C GLN A 307 1.89 -7.35 -10.22
N LYS A 308 1.28 -8.46 -10.65
CA LYS A 308 -0.04 -8.41 -11.31
C LYS A 308 -1.16 -7.93 -10.38
N ILE A 309 -1.09 -8.25 -9.08
CA ILE A 309 -2.03 -7.73 -8.08
C ILE A 309 -1.91 -6.20 -7.97
N ASP A 310 -0.68 -5.68 -7.94
CA ASP A 310 -0.43 -4.23 -7.89
C ASP A 310 -0.93 -3.52 -9.15
N GLU A 311 -0.62 -4.07 -10.33
CA GLU A 311 -1.12 -3.57 -11.62
C GLU A 311 -2.66 -3.58 -11.66
N SER A 312 -3.29 -4.66 -11.22
CA SER A 312 -4.76 -4.75 -11.14
C SER A 312 -5.35 -3.72 -10.17
N THR A 313 -4.67 -3.44 -9.06
CA THR A 313 -5.10 -2.44 -8.08
C THR A 313 -5.02 -1.04 -8.68
N GLN A 314 -3.96 -0.73 -9.41
CA GLN A 314 -3.80 0.55 -10.10
C GLN A 314 -4.88 0.76 -11.17
N VAL A 315 -5.18 -0.27 -11.98
CA VAL A 315 -6.27 -0.20 -12.98
C VAL A 315 -7.61 0.06 -12.31
N LYS A 316 -7.90 -0.58 -11.17
CA LYS A 316 -9.14 -0.36 -10.43
C LYS A 316 -9.29 1.11 -9.96
N VAL A 317 -8.20 1.71 -9.48
CA VAL A 317 -8.18 3.14 -9.09
C VAL A 317 -8.41 4.04 -10.31
N GLN A 318 -7.78 3.74 -11.45
CA GLN A 318 -7.99 4.50 -12.69
C GLN A 318 -9.45 4.43 -13.16
N ILE A 319 -10.09 3.25 -13.09
CA ILE A 319 -11.51 3.09 -13.43
C ILE A 319 -12.39 3.98 -12.53
N GLN A 320 -12.13 4.00 -11.21
CA GLN A 320 -12.90 4.85 -10.29
C GLN A 320 -12.76 6.35 -10.60
N GLN A 321 -11.55 6.79 -10.96
CA GLN A 321 -11.30 8.19 -11.35
C GLN A 321 -12.01 8.55 -12.67
N LEU A 322 -12.02 7.65 -13.64
CA LEU A 322 -12.74 7.84 -14.90
C LEU A 322 -14.26 7.89 -14.68
N GLU A 323 -14.81 7.04 -13.82
CA GLU A 323 -16.24 7.05 -13.47
C GLU A 323 -16.63 8.38 -12.78
N GLN A 324 -15.80 8.88 -11.86
CA GLN A 324 -15.99 10.20 -11.25
C GLN A 324 -15.95 11.33 -12.30
N THR A 325 -14.98 11.29 -13.21
CA THR A 325 -14.85 12.29 -14.29
C THR A 325 -16.07 12.27 -15.21
N LYS A 326 -16.54 11.09 -15.60
CA LYS A 326 -17.75 10.90 -16.41
C LYS A 326 -18.99 11.49 -15.72
N ASN A 327 -19.15 11.30 -14.42
CA ASN A 327 -20.27 11.86 -13.67
C ASN A 327 -20.23 13.39 -13.62
N THR A 328 -19.05 13.97 -13.39
CA THR A 328 -18.86 15.44 -13.44
C THR A 328 -19.18 16.00 -14.82
N LEU A 329 -18.72 15.36 -15.89
CA LEU A 329 -19.03 15.77 -17.27
C LEU A 329 -20.53 15.66 -17.58
N ALA A 330 -21.20 14.62 -17.09
CA ALA A 330 -22.64 14.47 -17.25
C ALA A 330 -23.43 15.61 -16.56
N GLN A 331 -23.01 16.00 -15.35
CA GLN A 331 -23.57 17.15 -14.63
C GLN A 331 -23.35 18.46 -15.40
N GLN A 332 -22.12 18.72 -15.85
CA GLN A 332 -21.80 19.90 -16.66
C GLN A 332 -22.63 19.97 -17.95
N LYS A 333 -22.82 18.83 -18.63
CA LYS A 333 -23.67 18.75 -19.83
C LYS A 333 -25.13 19.09 -19.51
N ALA A 334 -25.68 18.60 -18.39
CA ALA A 334 -27.04 18.91 -17.97
C ALA A 334 -27.21 20.41 -17.65
N GLU A 335 -26.23 21.01 -16.96
CA GLU A 335 -26.23 22.45 -16.67
C GLU A 335 -26.17 23.31 -17.94
N LEU A 336 -25.33 22.93 -18.91
CA LEU A 336 -25.25 23.63 -20.18
C LEU A 336 -26.55 23.53 -20.99
N LEU A 337 -27.19 22.35 -21.00
CA LEU A 337 -28.51 22.19 -21.63
C LEU A 337 -29.57 23.07 -20.95
N ALA A 338 -29.56 23.14 -19.61
CA ALA A 338 -30.47 24.01 -18.87
C ALA A 338 -30.22 25.49 -19.13
N LYS A 339 -28.95 25.92 -19.22
CA LYS A 339 -28.60 27.30 -19.60
C LYS A 339 -29.07 27.61 -21.02
N LYS A 340 -28.80 26.72 -21.97
CA LYS A 340 -29.27 26.87 -23.35
C LYS A 340 -30.80 27.05 -23.41
N GLN A 341 -31.56 26.22 -22.69
CA GLN A 341 -33.01 26.32 -22.66
C GLN A 341 -33.48 27.68 -22.12
N LYS A 342 -32.88 28.18 -21.03
CA LYS A 342 -33.18 29.50 -20.49
C LYS A 342 -32.90 30.62 -21.51
N GLU A 343 -31.81 30.52 -22.25
CA GLU A 343 -31.47 31.48 -23.31
C GLU A 343 -32.46 31.42 -24.48
N ASP A 344 -32.88 30.22 -24.89
CA ASP A 344 -33.89 30.02 -25.94
C ASP A 344 -35.26 30.61 -25.51
N ASP A 345 -35.67 30.38 -24.27
CA ASP A 345 -36.89 30.96 -23.69
C ASP A 345 -36.81 32.49 -23.64
N ARG A 346 -35.68 33.04 -23.17
CA ARG A 346 -35.42 34.49 -23.17
C ARG A 346 -35.47 35.08 -24.58
N MET A 347 -34.93 34.38 -25.58
CA MET A 347 -35.01 34.81 -26.97
C MET A 347 -36.44 34.82 -27.49
N LYS A 348 -37.28 33.86 -27.08
CA LYS A 348 -38.70 33.83 -27.41
C LYS A 348 -39.45 35.02 -26.79
N GLU A 349 -39.24 35.27 -25.50
CA GLU A 349 -39.82 36.43 -24.79
C GLU A 349 -39.42 37.76 -25.46
N LEU A 350 -38.14 37.91 -25.83
CA LEU A 350 -37.65 39.11 -26.50
C LEU A 350 -38.28 39.30 -27.89
N LYS A 351 -38.46 38.21 -28.65
CA LYS A 351 -39.18 38.26 -29.93
C LYS A 351 -40.63 38.68 -29.74
N GLU A 352 -41.34 38.10 -28.78
CA GLU A 352 -42.72 38.45 -28.45
C GLU A 352 -42.82 39.93 -28.03
N LYS A 353 -41.94 40.39 -27.15
CA LYS A 353 -41.88 41.81 -26.74
C LYS A 353 -41.62 42.74 -27.92
N ASN A 354 -40.75 42.35 -28.86
CA ASN A 354 -40.52 43.14 -30.07
C ASN A 354 -41.76 43.16 -30.99
N THR A 355 -42.48 42.04 -31.13
CA THR A 355 -43.74 42.04 -31.89
C THR A 355 -44.79 42.95 -31.25
N GLU A 356 -44.88 42.96 -29.93
CA GLU A 356 -45.81 43.82 -29.20
C GLU A 356 -45.46 45.30 -29.34
N LEU A 357 -44.17 45.65 -29.19
CA LEU A 357 -43.69 47.01 -29.44
C LEU A 357 -44.00 47.48 -30.88
N ASN A 358 -43.89 46.59 -31.87
CA ASN A 358 -44.23 46.93 -33.26
C ASN A 358 -45.74 47.11 -33.47
N ARG A 359 -46.60 46.33 -32.80
CA ARG A 359 -48.05 46.56 -32.81
C ARG A 359 -48.40 47.90 -32.19
N GLU A 360 -47.79 48.21 -31.05
CA GLU A 360 -48.01 49.47 -30.34
C GLU A 360 -47.53 50.66 -31.16
N LYS A 361 -46.37 50.55 -31.83
CA LYS A 361 -45.89 51.54 -32.79
C LYS A 361 -46.92 51.77 -33.91
N LEU A 362 -47.42 50.72 -34.55
CA LEU A 362 -48.44 50.83 -35.61
C LEU A 362 -49.74 51.46 -35.09
N ARG A 363 -50.15 51.14 -33.86
CA ARG A 363 -51.32 51.73 -33.20
C ARG A 363 -51.12 53.24 -33.05
N MET A 364 -49.99 53.66 -32.48
CA MET A 364 -49.65 55.08 -32.30
C MET A 364 -49.54 55.81 -33.65
N GLU A 365 -48.92 55.22 -34.67
CA GLU A 365 -48.87 55.79 -36.03
C GLU A 365 -50.27 55.93 -36.64
N GLY A 366 -51.20 55.02 -36.33
CA GLY A 366 -52.61 55.13 -36.72
C GLY A 366 -53.33 56.27 -36.01
N GLU A 367 -53.06 56.48 -34.72
CA GLU A 367 -53.60 57.60 -33.94
C GLU A 367 -53.06 58.95 -34.44
N ILE A 368 -51.75 59.02 -34.74
CA ILE A 368 -51.13 60.21 -35.34
C ILE A 368 -51.83 60.56 -36.66
N ARG A 369 -52.03 59.59 -37.56
CA ARG A 369 -52.76 59.83 -38.83
C ARG A 369 -54.19 60.35 -38.62
N LYS A 370 -54.92 59.83 -37.62
CA LYS A 370 -56.26 60.35 -37.29
C LYS A 370 -56.21 61.79 -36.81
N ILE A 371 -55.22 62.13 -35.97
CA ILE A 371 -55.01 63.50 -35.49
C ILE A 371 -54.63 64.42 -36.65
N GLU A 372 -53.70 64.01 -37.52
CA GLU A 372 -53.29 64.77 -38.71
C GLU A 372 -54.47 65.06 -39.64
N ASN A 373 -55.34 64.07 -39.88
CA ASN A 373 -56.56 64.28 -40.67
C ASN A 373 -57.54 65.23 -39.97
N SER A 374 -57.76 65.06 -38.67
CA SER A 374 -58.64 65.95 -37.90
C SER A 374 -58.13 67.39 -37.89
N LEU A 375 -56.80 67.58 -37.83
CA LEU A 375 -56.15 68.88 -37.96
C LEU A 375 -56.32 69.48 -39.35
N ALA A 376 -56.22 68.66 -40.41
CA ALA A 376 -56.48 69.10 -41.79
C ALA A 376 -57.93 69.55 -41.97
N ASP A 377 -58.90 68.76 -41.49
CA ASP A 377 -60.34 69.12 -41.52
C ASP A 377 -60.58 70.43 -40.76
N THR A 378 -59.99 70.57 -39.57
CA THR A 378 -60.10 71.81 -38.76
C THR A 378 -59.49 73.01 -39.49
N ARG A 379 -58.35 72.81 -40.17
CA ARG A 379 -57.69 73.86 -40.95
C ARG A 379 -58.51 74.27 -42.16
N ASP A 380 -59.16 73.32 -42.83
CA ASP A 380 -60.07 73.61 -43.95
C ASP A 380 -61.33 74.34 -43.49
N GLU A 381 -61.89 73.97 -42.33
CA GLU A 381 -62.96 74.74 -41.70
C GLU A 381 -62.52 76.17 -41.36
N GLU A 382 -61.32 76.34 -40.79
CA GLU A 382 -60.78 77.66 -40.44
C GLU A 382 -60.51 78.50 -41.68
N ASN A 383 -59.96 77.92 -42.74
CA ASN A 383 -59.80 78.57 -44.04
C ASN A 383 -61.15 78.95 -44.64
N GLY A 384 -62.17 78.09 -44.53
CA GLY A 384 -63.54 78.38 -44.93
C GLY A 384 -64.12 79.56 -44.17
N LYS A 385 -63.97 79.58 -42.84
CA LYS A 385 -64.38 80.71 -41.98
C LYS A 385 -63.61 81.99 -42.36
N ALA A 386 -62.31 81.91 -42.60
CA ALA A 386 -61.48 83.03 -43.02
C ALA A 386 -61.94 83.60 -44.38
N ALA A 387 -62.31 82.74 -45.33
CA ALA A 387 -62.88 83.17 -46.62
C ALA A 387 -64.24 83.85 -46.46
N VAL A 388 -65.10 83.37 -45.55
CA VAL A 388 -66.38 84.03 -45.21
C VAL A 388 -66.13 85.40 -44.57
N VAL A 389 -65.19 85.50 -43.62
CA VAL A 389 -64.79 86.78 -43.01
C VAL A 389 -64.23 87.73 -44.06
N ALA A 390 -63.38 87.26 -44.98
CA ALA A 390 -62.84 88.06 -46.09
C ALA A 390 -63.97 88.60 -46.99
N LYS A 391 -64.91 87.75 -47.42
CA LYS A 391 -66.09 88.18 -48.19
C LYS A 391 -66.96 89.19 -47.43
N ARG A 392 -67.16 89.00 -46.13
CA ARG A 392 -67.92 89.94 -45.29
C ARG A 392 -67.19 91.27 -45.14
N ARG A 393 -65.86 91.24 -44.99
CA ARG A 393 -65.02 92.45 -44.94
C ARG A 393 -65.11 93.24 -46.24
N GLU A 394 -65.00 92.57 -47.39
CA GLU A 394 -65.18 93.21 -48.71
C GLU A 394 -66.58 93.82 -48.86
N ALA A 395 -67.63 93.11 -48.42
CA ALA A 395 -69.00 93.61 -48.46
C ALA A 395 -69.19 94.86 -47.56
N LEU A 396 -68.64 94.83 -46.34
CA LEU A 396 -68.66 95.96 -45.42
C LEU A 396 -67.85 97.15 -45.96
N GLU A 397 -66.73 96.89 -46.64
CA GLU A 397 -65.92 97.94 -47.28
C GLU A 397 -66.69 98.61 -48.42
N LYS A 398 -67.38 97.84 -49.26
CA LYS A 398 -68.31 98.38 -50.27
C LYS A 398 -69.44 99.19 -49.64
N GLU A 399 -70.03 98.71 -48.54
CA GLU A 399 -71.08 99.44 -47.81
C GLU A 399 -70.55 100.75 -47.19
N LEU A 400 -69.34 100.73 -46.63
CA LEU A 400 -68.67 101.91 -46.07
C LEU A 400 -68.41 102.95 -47.15
N VAL A 401 -67.89 102.55 -48.31
CA VAL A 401 -67.67 103.44 -49.46
C VAL A 401 -69.00 104.04 -49.92
N ALA A 402 -70.05 103.25 -50.04
CA ALA A 402 -71.38 103.74 -50.39
C ALA A 402 -71.94 104.74 -49.36
N LYS A 403 -71.74 104.49 -48.06
CA LYS A 403 -72.12 105.44 -46.99
C LYS A 403 -71.29 106.71 -47.04
N GLN A 404 -69.99 106.65 -47.31
CA GLN A 404 -69.15 107.84 -47.47
C GLN A 404 -69.57 108.69 -48.67
N GLU A 405 -69.94 108.06 -49.79
CA GLU A 405 -70.51 108.77 -50.93
C GLU A 405 -71.85 109.43 -50.59
N GLN A 406 -72.69 108.76 -49.80
CA GLN A 406 -73.94 109.33 -49.33
C GLN A 406 -73.71 110.53 -48.41
N VAL A 407 -72.78 110.43 -47.45
CA VAL A 407 -72.39 111.54 -46.58
C VAL A 407 -71.88 112.71 -47.41
N LYS A 408 -71.06 112.49 -48.44
CA LYS A 408 -70.60 113.56 -49.34
C LYS A 408 -71.77 114.21 -50.09
N LYS A 409 -72.77 113.45 -50.54
CA LYS A 409 -73.98 114.02 -51.14
C LYS A 409 -74.76 114.86 -50.14
N ASP A 410 -74.93 114.36 -48.92
CA ASP A 410 -75.65 115.07 -47.85
C ASP A 410 -74.88 116.32 -47.39
N GLU A 411 -73.55 116.27 -47.37
CA GLU A 411 -72.66 117.41 -47.08
C GLU A 411 -72.80 118.50 -48.16
N ILE A 412 -72.84 118.13 -49.45
CA ILE A 412 -73.15 119.06 -50.54
C ILE A 412 -74.53 119.71 -50.34
N VAL A 413 -75.54 118.94 -49.91
CA VAL A 413 -76.88 119.47 -49.62
C VAL A 413 -76.82 120.45 -48.44
N TYR A 414 -76.12 120.10 -47.35
CA TYR A 414 -75.96 120.96 -46.19
C TYR A 414 -75.19 122.24 -46.52
N GLU A 415 -74.09 122.17 -47.27
CA GLU A 415 -73.34 123.33 -47.74
C GLU A 415 -74.20 124.24 -48.63
N THR A 416 -75.03 123.65 -49.50
CA THR A 416 -75.96 124.40 -50.35
C THR A 416 -77.00 125.15 -49.50
N GLN A 417 -77.60 124.47 -48.52
CA GLN A 417 -78.56 125.09 -47.60
C GLN A 417 -77.91 126.16 -46.71
N PHE A 418 -76.69 125.92 -46.25
CA PHE A 418 -75.94 126.88 -45.44
C PHE A 418 -75.55 128.13 -46.26
N ALA A 419 -75.13 127.94 -47.51
CA ALA A 419 -74.87 129.04 -48.44
C ALA A 419 -76.13 129.87 -48.72
N GLU A 420 -77.31 129.24 -48.85
CA GLU A 420 -78.59 129.95 -48.96
C GLU A 420 -78.92 130.76 -47.70
N GLN A 421 -78.68 130.21 -46.50
CA GLN A 421 -78.89 130.96 -45.26
C GLN A 421 -77.95 132.16 -45.10
N ILE A 422 -76.68 132.03 -45.49
CA ILE A 422 -75.74 133.16 -45.53
C ILE A 422 -76.23 134.24 -46.50
N LYS A 423 -76.73 133.85 -47.67
CA LYS A 423 -77.27 134.77 -48.68
C LYS A 423 -78.50 135.52 -48.15
N LEU A 424 -79.37 134.83 -47.42
CA LEU A 424 -80.55 135.42 -46.77
C LEU A 424 -80.15 136.40 -45.65
N ALA A 425 -79.16 136.04 -44.84
CA ALA A 425 -78.63 136.90 -43.77
C ALA A 425 -77.94 138.15 -44.33
N GLN A 426 -77.21 138.04 -45.44
CA GLN A 426 -76.61 139.19 -46.13
C GLN A 426 -77.67 140.14 -46.72
N GLN A 427 -78.75 139.60 -47.31
CA GLN A 427 -79.88 140.43 -47.76
C GLN A 427 -80.53 141.18 -46.59
N LYS A 428 -80.71 140.52 -45.46
CA LYS A 428 -81.32 141.12 -44.26
C LYS A 428 -80.44 142.23 -43.66
N MET A 429 -79.12 142.01 -43.62
CA MET A 429 -78.16 143.03 -43.21
C MET A 429 -78.15 144.24 -44.15
N GLN A 430 -78.25 144.01 -45.47
CA GLN A 430 -78.36 145.10 -46.45
C GLN A 430 -79.68 145.88 -46.32
N SER A 431 -80.80 145.22 -46.04
CA SER A 431 -82.06 145.92 -45.78
C SER A 431 -81.99 146.75 -44.49
N GLU A 432 -81.42 146.21 -43.42
CA GLU A 432 -81.26 146.91 -42.13
C GLU A 432 -80.31 148.11 -42.26
N GLN A 433 -79.19 148.00 -42.98
CA GLN A 433 -78.31 149.15 -43.26
C GLN A 433 -79.00 150.22 -44.11
N THR A 434 -79.89 149.83 -45.03
CA THR A 434 -80.65 150.79 -45.85
C THR A 434 -81.71 151.51 -45.02
N GLU A 435 -82.33 150.82 -44.07
CA GLU A 435 -83.32 151.36 -43.14
C GLU A 435 -82.67 152.30 -42.12
N GLU A 436 -81.54 151.93 -41.54
CA GLU A 436 -80.76 152.75 -40.61
C GLU A 436 -80.21 154.02 -41.28
N LEU A 437 -79.79 153.94 -42.55
CA LEU A 437 -79.40 155.11 -43.35
C LEU A 437 -80.58 156.06 -43.60
N ASN A 438 -81.79 155.53 -43.81
CA ASN A 438 -82.99 156.34 -44.01
C ASN A 438 -83.46 157.01 -42.72
N ASP A 439 -83.33 156.34 -41.57
CA ASP A 439 -83.61 156.94 -40.26
C ASP A 439 -82.60 158.03 -39.89
N GLN A 440 -81.31 157.84 -40.20
CA GLN A 440 -80.30 158.88 -40.04
C GLN A 440 -80.58 160.11 -40.92
N LYS A 441 -81.04 159.91 -42.17
CA LYS A 441 -81.47 161.02 -43.04
C LYS A 441 -82.68 161.76 -42.48
N ARG A 442 -83.63 161.06 -41.87
CA ARG A 442 -84.83 161.66 -41.25
C ARG A 442 -84.46 162.51 -40.03
N LEU A 443 -83.62 161.98 -39.15
CA LEU A 443 -83.09 162.70 -37.97
C LEU A 443 -82.29 163.94 -38.36
N LEU A 444 -81.48 163.88 -39.42
CA LEU A 444 -80.72 165.03 -39.91
C LEU A 444 -81.65 166.16 -40.38
N GLU A 445 -82.76 165.82 -41.04
CA GLU A 445 -83.71 166.80 -41.55
C GLU A 445 -84.56 167.42 -40.42
N GLU A 446 -84.84 166.65 -39.38
CA GLU A 446 -85.47 167.12 -38.14
C GLU A 446 -84.56 168.13 -37.40
N VAL A 447 -83.27 167.82 -37.27
CA VAL A 447 -82.28 168.74 -36.68
C VAL A 447 -82.09 170.01 -37.50
N LYS A 448 -82.13 169.94 -38.84
CA LYS A 448 -82.11 171.15 -39.69
C LYS A 448 -83.34 172.03 -39.46
N SER A 449 -84.52 171.43 -39.38
CA SER A 449 -85.78 172.13 -39.09
C SER A 449 -85.75 172.82 -37.72
N GLU A 450 -85.25 172.17 -36.67
CA GLU A 450 -85.10 172.77 -35.34
C GLU A 450 -84.09 173.93 -35.33
N ASN A 451 -82.97 173.80 -36.05
CA ASN A 451 -81.98 174.87 -36.15
C ASN A 451 -82.56 176.11 -36.86
N GLU A 452 -83.39 175.93 -37.89
CA GLU A 452 -84.07 177.03 -38.59
C GLU A 452 -85.08 177.74 -37.66
N GLN A 453 -85.83 176.98 -36.84
CA GLN A 453 -86.72 177.55 -35.82
C GLN A 453 -85.96 178.32 -34.73
N LEU A 454 -84.82 177.82 -34.28
CA LEU A 454 -83.95 178.51 -33.32
C LEU A 454 -83.41 179.83 -33.90
N ARG A 455 -83.04 179.84 -35.18
CA ARG A 455 -82.56 181.03 -35.89
C ARG A 455 -83.65 182.11 -36.01
N LEU A 456 -84.90 181.70 -36.25
CA LEU A 456 -86.06 182.59 -36.27
C LEU A 456 -86.39 183.14 -34.87
N ARG A 457 -86.29 182.32 -33.82
CA ARG A 457 -86.46 182.76 -32.42
C ARG A 457 -85.38 183.76 -31.99
N MET A 458 -84.12 183.57 -32.38
CA MET A 458 -83.06 184.54 -32.10
C MET A 458 -83.31 185.89 -32.79
N LYS A 459 -83.76 185.89 -34.06
CA LYS A 459 -84.16 187.13 -34.76
C LYS A 459 -85.34 187.84 -34.08
N ALA A 460 -86.30 187.10 -33.51
CA ALA A 460 -87.42 187.68 -32.76
C ALA A 460 -86.97 188.29 -31.43
N LEU A 461 -86.02 187.66 -30.73
CA LEU A 461 -85.43 188.16 -29.49
C LEU A 461 -84.56 189.41 -29.71
N GLU A 462 -83.76 189.47 -30.78
CA GLU A 462 -83.01 190.68 -31.14
C GLU A 462 -83.92 191.86 -31.45
N LYS A 463 -85.07 191.60 -32.10
CA LYS A 463 -86.10 192.62 -32.37
C LYS A 463 -86.77 193.12 -31.09
N ASN A 464 -87.00 192.25 -30.09
CA ASN A 464 -87.52 192.66 -28.79
C ASN A 464 -86.50 193.46 -27.96
N ILE A 465 -85.22 193.11 -28.00
CA ILE A 465 -84.15 193.85 -27.32
C ILE A 465 -83.96 195.27 -27.93
N GLN A 466 -84.14 195.43 -29.24
CA GLN A 466 -84.17 196.77 -29.87
C GLN A 466 -85.44 197.57 -29.54
N ASN A 467 -86.59 196.92 -29.37
CA ASN A 467 -87.85 197.59 -29.01
C ASN A 467 -87.89 198.03 -27.54
N GLU A 468 -87.28 197.28 -26.62
CA GLU A 468 -87.13 197.69 -25.21
C GLU A 468 -86.14 198.84 -25.03
N LYS A 469 -85.06 198.88 -25.83
CA LYS A 469 -84.13 200.03 -25.85
C LYS A 469 -84.78 201.31 -26.39
N LYS A 470 -85.80 201.23 -27.24
CA LYS A 470 -86.57 202.39 -27.73
C LYS A 470 -87.72 202.82 -26.81
N THR A 471 -88.27 201.92 -25.98
CA THR A 471 -89.38 202.25 -25.06
C THR A 471 -88.94 202.78 -23.70
N LYS A 472 -87.69 202.54 -23.26
CA LYS A 472 -87.14 203.22 -22.06
C LYS A 472 -86.59 204.63 -22.34
N ALA A 473 -86.39 205.02 -23.60
CA ALA A 473 -86.04 206.39 -23.99
C ALA A 473 -87.27 207.32 -24.14
N ALA A 474 -88.50 206.81 -24.06
CA ALA A 474 -89.75 207.56 -24.26
C ALA A 474 -90.64 207.65 -23.00
N LYS A 475 -90.06 207.49 -21.80
CA LYS A 475 -90.67 207.86 -20.51
C LYS A 475 -89.83 208.93 -19.81
N ALA A 476 -89.76 210.09 -20.47
CA ALA A 476 -89.64 211.36 -19.79
C ALA A 476 -91.04 211.89 -19.48
N LYS A 477 -91.16 212.72 -18.43
CA LYS A 477 -92.19 213.76 -18.25
C LYS A 477 -93.61 213.32 -17.85
N THR A 478 -93.85 213.22 -16.54
CA THR A 478 -94.64 214.23 -15.79
C THR A 478 -94.58 213.97 -14.28
N MET A 479 -94.31 215.04 -13.53
CA MET A 479 -94.26 215.25 -12.07
C MET A 479 -92.85 215.06 -11.43
N ASN A 480 -92.00 216.10 -11.44
CA ASN A 480 -91.78 217.14 -10.40
C ASN A 480 -91.43 216.51 -9.03
N SER A 481 -90.33 216.81 -8.34
CA SER A 481 -89.37 217.93 -8.27
C SER A 481 -88.32 217.54 -7.19
N PRO A 482 -87.29 218.35 -6.84
CA PRO A 482 -86.22 218.92 -7.65
C PRO A 482 -84.79 218.60 -7.11
N ARG A 483 -83.80 218.84 -7.97
CA ARG A 483 -82.35 218.54 -7.85
C ARG A 483 -81.95 217.13 -8.28
#